data_AF-A0A258STS8-F1
#
_entry.id   AF-A0A258STS8-F1
#
_cell.length_a   1.000
_cell.length_b   1.000
_cell.length_c   1.000
_cell.angle_alpha   90.00
_cell.angle_beta   90.00
_cell.angle_gamma   90.00
#
_symmetry.space_group_name_H-M   'P 1'
#
loop_
_entity.id
_entity.type
_entity.pdbx_description
1 polymer ?
#
loop_
_entity_poly.entity_id
_entity_poly.type
_entity_poly.pdbx_seq_one_letter_code
_entity_poly.pdbx_strand_id
1 'polypeptide(L)' 'MFRVAKHLMRGFTHTSAADEAVDVSELDGVRALHLGSSTIQSAMRIRDPFALELAYTR' A
#
# COMPACT_ATOMS: atom_id res chain seq x y z
N MET A 1 -12.20 -21.33 -13.98
CA MET A 1 -12.36 -21.65 -12.54
C MET A 1 -11.15 -21.11 -11.81
N PHE A 2 -11.26 -20.00 -11.07
CA PHE A 2 -10.42 -19.59 -9.92
C PHE A 2 -10.86 -18.16 -9.55
N ARG A 3 -11.88 -18.08 -8.69
CA ARG A 3 -12.29 -16.86 -7.99
C ARG A 3 -11.47 -16.76 -6.70
N VAL A 4 -11.49 -15.55 -6.13
CA VAL A 4 -11.17 -15.19 -4.73
C VAL A 4 -9.77 -14.58 -4.53
N ALA A 5 -9.64 -13.29 -4.89
CA ALA A 5 -8.85 -12.34 -4.10
C ALA A 5 -9.83 -11.59 -3.18
N LYS A 6 -10.32 -12.30 -2.17
CA LYS A 6 -10.99 -11.69 -1.02
C LYS A 6 -9.86 -11.31 -0.10
N HIS A 7 -9.58 -10.02 0.09
CA HIS A 7 -9.17 -9.40 1.36
C HIS A 7 -9.24 -7.88 1.18
N LEU A 8 -10.48 -7.40 1.02
CA LEU A 8 -10.86 -6.03 1.27
C LEU A 8 -11.36 -5.96 2.73
N MET A 9 -10.55 -5.48 3.66
CA MET A 9 -10.97 -5.06 5.01
C MET A 9 -10.04 -3.90 5.44
N ARG A 10 -10.39 -2.66 5.11
CA ARG A 10 -11.12 -1.70 5.98
C ARG A 10 -10.47 -1.47 7.35
N GLY A 11 -9.62 -0.46 7.42
CA GLY A 11 -9.54 0.44 8.57
C GLY A 11 -10.09 1.80 8.12
N PHE A 12 -11.35 2.10 8.46
CA PHE A 12 -12.03 3.33 8.04
C PHE A 12 -12.21 4.22 9.27
N THR A 13 -11.30 5.15 9.52
CA THR A 13 -11.57 6.31 10.40
C THR A 13 -12.17 7.40 9.53
N HIS A 14 -13.49 7.55 9.58
CA HIS A 14 -14.21 8.56 8.80
C HIS A 14 -14.10 9.92 9.50
N THR A 15 -13.02 10.65 9.23
CA THR A 15 -12.98 12.12 9.35
C THR A 15 -12.85 12.65 7.93
N SER A 16 -13.60 13.70 7.61
CA SER A 16 -13.70 14.29 6.27
C SER A 16 -12.32 14.77 5.76
N ALA A 17 -11.51 13.89 5.16
CA ALA A 17 -10.08 14.11 4.98
C ALA A 17 -9.49 13.31 3.80
N ALA A 18 -9.83 13.70 2.56
CA ALA A 18 -9.22 13.08 1.38
C ALA A 18 -7.67 13.20 1.37
N ASP A 19 -7.13 14.21 2.06
CA ASP A 19 -5.69 14.49 2.16
C ASP A 19 -5.01 13.77 3.36
N GLU A 20 -5.77 13.22 4.32
CA GLU A 20 -5.22 12.49 5.48
C GLU A 20 -5.45 10.96 5.39
N ALA A 21 -6.00 10.49 4.27
CA ALA A 21 -6.26 9.07 4.08
C ALA A 21 -4.94 8.30 3.91
N VAL A 22 -4.63 7.44 4.88
CA VAL A 22 -3.53 6.47 4.80
C VAL A 22 -4.07 5.16 4.25
N ASP A 23 -3.56 4.72 3.11
CA ASP A 23 -3.93 3.45 2.49
C ASP A 23 -2.71 2.57 2.22
N VAL A 24 -2.94 1.26 2.23
CA VAL A 24 -1.90 0.24 2.01
C VAL A 24 -2.39 -0.77 0.99
N SER A 25 -1.60 -0.97 -0.06
CA SER A 25 -1.86 -1.98 -1.09
C SER A 25 -0.79 -3.06 -1.11
N GLU A 26 -1.15 -4.25 -1.58
CA GLU A 26 -0.22 -5.38 -1.75
C GLU A 26 -0.38 -5.99 -3.14
N LEU A 27 0.73 -6.09 -3.85
CA LEU A 27 0.79 -6.73 -5.16
C LEU A 27 2.17 -7.40 -5.33
N ASP A 28 2.19 -8.64 -5.83
CA ASP A 28 3.41 -9.40 -6.11
C ASP A 28 4.43 -9.47 -4.93
N GLY A 29 3.91 -9.45 -3.70
CA GLY A 29 4.72 -9.50 -2.48
C GLY A 29 5.39 -8.18 -2.11
N VAL A 30 5.02 -7.07 -2.76
CA VAL A 30 5.38 -5.70 -2.40
C VAL A 30 4.20 -5.05 -1.69
N ARG A 31 4.46 -4.45 -0.54
CA ARG A 31 3.50 -3.60 0.18
C ARG A 31 3.82 -2.13 -0.11
N ALA A 32 2.84 -1.37 -0.56
CA ALA A 32 2.98 0.05 -0.88
C ALA A 32 2.12 0.92 0.07
N LEU A 33 2.66 2.10 0.41
CA LEU A 33 2.00 3.13 1.21
C LEU A 33 1.53 4.27 0.30
N HIS A 34 0.27 4.67 0.51
CA HIS A 34 -0.41 5.75 -0.19
C HIS A 34 -0.93 6.77 0.84
N LEU A 35 -0.61 8.05 0.66
CA LEU A 35 -1.12 9.15 1.49
C LEU A 35 -1.94 10.09 0.61
N GLY A 36 -3.25 10.10 0.83
CA GLY A 36 -4.22 11.01 0.20
C GLY A 36 -4.35 10.91 -1.33
N SER A 37 -3.59 10.02 -1.99
CA SER A 37 -3.60 9.84 -3.45
C SER A 37 -3.15 8.43 -3.84
N SER A 38 -3.28 8.07 -5.12
CA SER A 38 -2.76 6.81 -5.66
C SER A 38 -1.23 6.77 -5.78
N THR A 39 -0.53 7.85 -5.47
CA THR A 39 0.93 7.93 -5.54
C THR A 39 1.54 6.97 -4.52
N ILE A 40 2.58 6.23 -4.92
CA ILE A 40 3.38 5.40 -4.00
C ILE A 40 4.47 6.28 -3.40
N GLN A 41 4.49 6.41 -2.09
CA GLN A 41 5.50 7.20 -1.37
C GLN A 41 6.53 6.32 -0.66
N SER A 42 6.11 5.12 -0.25
CA SER A 42 6.97 4.07 0.30
C SER A 42 6.55 2.72 -0.25
N ALA A 43 7.51 1.84 -0.47
CA ALA A 43 7.28 0.46 -0.89
C ALA A 43 8.33 -0.47 -0.29
N MET A 44 7.93 -1.69 0.03
CA MET A 44 8.78 -2.68 0.69
C MET A 44 8.44 -4.10 0.21
N ARG A 45 9.45 -4.92 -0.11
CA ARG A 45 9.23 -6.35 -0.33
C ARG A 45 8.95 -7.03 1.01
N ILE A 46 7.85 -7.75 1.12
CA ILE A 46 7.46 -8.45 2.37
C ILE A 46 8.52 -9.49 2.77
N ARG A 47 9.14 -10.15 1.79
CA ARG A 47 10.17 -11.18 2.01
C ARG A 47 11.58 -10.62 2.28
N ASP A 48 11.82 -9.35 1.98
CA ASP A 48 13.12 -8.70 2.13
C ASP A 48 12.92 -7.21 2.42
N PRO A 49 12.53 -6.87 3.65
CA PRO A 49 12.05 -5.52 3.99
C PRO A 49 13.14 -4.45 3.96
N PHE A 50 14.42 -4.83 3.93
CA PHE A 50 15.55 -3.89 3.91
C PHE A 50 16.02 -3.58 2.49
N ALA A 51 15.54 -4.30 1.47
CA ALA A 51 15.82 -3.98 0.08
C ALA A 51 15.08 -2.69 -0.35
N LEU A 52 15.80 -1.79 -1.02
CA LEU A 52 15.23 -0.56 -1.56
C LEU A 52 14.44 -0.83 -2.83
N GLU A 53 13.11 -0.67 -2.76
CA GLU A 53 12.22 -0.89 -3.90
C GLU A 53 12.14 0.32 -4.84
N LEU A 54 12.15 1.52 -4.25
CA LEU A 54 11.94 2.76 -4.98
C LEU A 54 13.27 3.26 -5.54
N ALA A 55 13.31 3.58 -6.84
CA ALA A 55 14.54 3.99 -7.50
C ALA A 55 15.16 5.26 -6.88
N TYR A 56 14.31 6.15 -6.37
CA TYR A 56 14.71 7.44 -5.77
C TYR A 56 15.13 7.34 -4.30
N THR A 57 15.11 6.14 -3.69
CA THR A 57 15.55 5.93 -2.30
C THR A 57 16.94 5.29 -2.19
N ARG A 58 17.63 5.13 -3.32
CA ARG A 58 19.03 4.64 -3.40
C ARG A 58 20.05 5.73 -3.08
#